data_AF-D5X6Y0-F1
#
_entry.id   AF-D5X6Y0-F1
#
_cell.length_a   1.000
_cell.length_b   1.000
_cell.length_c   1.000
_cell.angle_alpha   90.00
_cell.angle_beta   90.00
_cell.angle_gamma   90.00
#
_symmetry.space_group_name_H-M   'P 1'
#
loop_
_entity.id
_entity.type
_entity.pdbx_description
1 polymer ?
#
loop_
_entity_poly.entity_id
_entity_poly.type
_entity_poly.pdbx_seq_one_letter_code
_entity_poly.pdbx_strand_id
1 'polypeptide(L)'
;MFSQVWHLLAAGDAATWHIVGVSLRVSGASVLLGLLLGLPLGAWLAVHAFTGRGVVVALLNSLLGLPSVIVGLLVYLLLSRSGPLGELGLLFSVPAMVLAQTILTTPLIAAVTRQIVAESWRLHGDTLRSLRLGALQRVRWLLWDCRHALVVAALAGFGRAVSEVGAVMIAGGNIEGYTRTMTTAIALETSKGDLPLALALGAVLMTLVLGVNAAAALLRQYAAARYGEGA
;
A
#
# COMPACT_ATOMS: atom_id res chain seq x y z
N MET A 1 -17.19 3.42 -29.25
CA MET A 1 -16.66 2.96 -27.96
C MET A 1 -15.29 3.58 -27.66
N PHE A 2 -14.22 3.27 -28.41
CA PHE A 2 -12.89 3.86 -28.16
C PHE A 2 -12.84 5.39 -28.30
N SER A 3 -13.59 5.98 -29.23
CA SER A 3 -13.70 7.43 -29.38
C SER A 3 -14.33 8.13 -28.17
N GLN A 4 -15.31 7.49 -27.50
CA GLN A 4 -15.94 8.02 -26.28
C GLN A 4 -14.99 7.95 -25.08
N VAL A 5 -14.15 6.92 -24.99
CA VAL A 5 -13.09 6.83 -23.97
C VAL A 5 -12.13 8.01 -24.08
N TRP A 6 -11.62 8.28 -25.29
CA TRP A 6 -10.74 9.42 -25.52
C TRP A 6 -11.45 10.76 -25.26
N HIS A 7 -12.74 10.87 -25.57
CA HIS A 7 -13.50 12.08 -25.31
C HIS A 7 -13.78 12.29 -23.82
N LEU A 8 -14.00 11.24 -23.02
CA LEU A 8 -14.14 11.34 -21.56
C LEU A 8 -12.83 11.76 -20.89
N LEU A 9 -11.70 11.23 -21.39
CA LEU A 9 -10.37 11.59 -20.89
C LEU A 9 -9.93 12.99 -21.35
N ALA A 10 -10.22 13.37 -22.59
CA ALA A 10 -9.85 14.65 -23.18
C ALA A 10 -10.81 15.80 -22.81
N ALA A 11 -12.10 15.53 -22.63
CA ALA A 11 -13.06 16.52 -22.13
C ALA A 11 -12.93 16.75 -20.61
N GLY A 12 -12.15 15.91 -19.92
CA GLY A 12 -11.80 16.11 -18.52
C GLY A 12 -13.02 16.18 -17.61
N ASP A 13 -13.95 15.24 -17.76
CA ASP A 13 -15.15 15.21 -16.93
C ASP A 13 -14.76 15.24 -15.44
N ALA A 14 -15.27 16.25 -14.72
CA ALA A 14 -14.87 16.55 -13.35
C ALA A 14 -15.12 15.35 -12.43
N ALA A 15 -16.14 14.55 -12.72
CA ALA A 15 -16.45 13.32 -11.99
C ALA A 15 -15.34 12.27 -12.13
N THR A 16 -14.82 12.06 -13.34
CA THR A 16 -13.74 11.09 -13.60
C THR A 16 -12.46 11.50 -12.85
N TRP A 17 -12.06 12.77 -12.94
CA TRP A 17 -10.89 13.27 -12.23
C TRP A 17 -11.06 13.25 -10.71
N HIS A 18 -12.28 13.47 -10.21
CA HIS A 18 -12.58 13.32 -8.79
C HIS A 18 -12.35 11.88 -8.31
N ILE A 19 -12.84 10.88 -9.06
CA ILE A 19 -12.65 9.45 -8.75
C ILE A 19 -11.15 9.09 -8.73
N VAL A 20 -10.38 9.60 -9.71
CA VAL A 20 -8.91 9.42 -9.74
C VAL A 20 -8.27 10.05 -8.50
N GLY A 21 -8.66 11.28 -8.16
CA GLY A 21 -8.16 12.01 -6.98
C GLY A 21 -8.44 11.29 -5.66
N VAL A 22 -9.65 10.79 -5.46
CA VAL A 22 -10.01 10.00 -4.26
C VAL A 22 -9.18 8.73 -4.19
N SER A 23 -9.01 8.02 -5.32
CA SER A 23 -8.22 6.78 -5.38
C SER A 23 -6.75 7.00 -5.02
N LEU A 24 -6.15 8.07 -5.56
CA LEU A 24 -4.78 8.46 -5.27
C LEU A 24 -4.62 8.89 -3.81
N ARG A 25 -5.56 9.67 -3.28
CA ARG A 25 -5.54 10.12 -1.89
C ARG A 25 -5.62 8.94 -0.92
N VAL A 26 -6.56 8.03 -1.17
CA VAL A 26 -6.78 6.84 -0.33
C VAL A 26 -5.58 5.91 -0.41
N SER A 27 -5.14 5.54 -1.61
CA SER A 27 -4.02 4.61 -1.79
C SER A 27 -2.70 5.22 -1.30
N GLY A 28 -2.44 6.48 -1.63
CA GLY A 28 -1.24 7.19 -1.21
C GLY A 28 -1.14 7.33 0.30
N ALA A 29 -2.21 7.78 0.97
CA ALA A 29 -2.22 7.88 2.42
C ALA A 29 -2.01 6.52 3.10
N SER A 30 -2.66 5.47 2.60
CA SER A 30 -2.53 4.10 3.15
C SER A 30 -1.14 3.52 2.97
N VAL A 31 -0.48 3.80 1.85
CA VAL A 31 0.92 3.39 1.62
C VAL A 31 1.85 4.17 2.53
N LEU A 32 1.66 5.47 2.70
CA LEU A 32 2.48 6.27 3.60
C LEU A 32 2.38 5.79 5.05
N LEU A 33 1.16 5.54 5.53
CA LEU A 33 0.94 4.96 6.87
C LEU A 33 1.51 3.53 6.95
N GLY A 34 1.29 2.72 5.93
CA GLY A 34 1.85 1.37 5.85
C GLY A 34 3.37 1.35 5.83
N LEU A 35 4.03 2.34 5.23
CA LEU A 35 5.49 2.51 5.26
C LEU A 35 5.95 2.96 6.65
N LEU A 36 5.26 3.93 7.24
CA LEU A 36 5.57 4.44 8.57
C LEU A 36 5.52 3.34 9.64
N LEU A 37 4.57 2.42 9.54
CA LEU A 37 4.41 1.30 10.46
C LEU A 37 5.20 0.06 10.05
N GLY A 38 5.17 -0.28 8.76
CA GLY A 38 5.72 -1.52 8.22
C GLY A 38 7.24 -1.53 8.14
N LEU A 39 7.87 -0.41 7.78
CA LEU A 39 9.34 -0.31 7.71
C LEU A 39 10.01 -0.59 9.07
N PRO A 40 9.65 0.12 10.17
CA PRO A 40 10.27 -0.16 11.46
C PRO A 40 9.92 -1.55 11.98
N LEU A 41 8.68 -2.04 11.77
CA LEU A 41 8.27 -3.38 12.17
C LEU A 41 9.10 -4.46 11.47
N GLY A 42 9.21 -4.40 10.15
CA GLY A 42 9.97 -5.36 9.35
C GLY A 42 11.45 -5.36 9.69
N ALA A 43 12.05 -4.17 9.83
CA ALA A 43 13.46 -4.04 10.19
C ALA A 43 13.75 -4.50 11.63
N TRP A 44 12.85 -4.21 12.58
CA TRP A 44 12.98 -4.70 13.96
C TRP A 44 12.92 -6.23 14.02
N LEU A 45 11.99 -6.86 13.29
CA LEU A 45 11.89 -8.33 13.19
C LEU A 45 13.10 -8.98 12.51
N ALA A 46 13.78 -8.25 11.62
CA ALA A 46 15.01 -8.72 10.98
C ALA A 46 16.20 -8.73 11.95
N VAL A 47 16.36 -7.66 12.75
CA VAL A 47 17.51 -7.46 13.65
C VAL A 47 17.39 -8.21 14.97
N HIS A 48 16.18 -8.31 15.54
CA HIS A 48 15.98 -8.90 16.86
C HIS A 48 15.69 -10.39 16.80
N ALA A 49 16.49 -11.18 17.53
CA ALA A 49 16.25 -12.59 17.80
C ALA A 49 15.68 -12.77 19.21
N PHE A 50 14.37 -13.01 19.32
CA PHE A 50 13.68 -13.36 20.56
C PHE A 50 12.92 -14.68 20.39
N THR A 51 12.63 -15.38 21.49
CA THR A 51 12.09 -16.75 21.48
C THR A 51 10.80 -16.90 20.67
N GLY A 52 9.92 -15.90 20.66
CA GLY A 52 8.65 -15.89 19.91
C GLY A 52 8.73 -15.39 18.47
N ARG A 53 9.91 -15.04 17.96
CA ARG A 53 10.05 -14.38 16.65
C ARG A 53 9.47 -15.18 15.49
N GLY A 54 9.67 -16.51 15.51
CA GLY A 54 9.16 -17.39 14.46
C GLY A 54 7.63 -17.31 14.32
N VAL A 55 6.92 -17.26 15.45
CA VAL A 55 5.46 -17.12 15.49
C VAL A 55 5.02 -15.77 14.93
N VAL A 56 5.68 -14.68 15.33
CA VAL A 56 5.34 -13.34 14.82
C VAL A 56 5.57 -13.23 13.31
N VAL A 57 6.68 -13.80 12.81
CA VAL A 57 6.97 -13.83 11.37
C VAL A 57 5.96 -14.71 10.62
N ALA A 58 5.59 -15.86 11.18
CA ALA A 58 4.56 -16.73 10.61
C ALA A 58 3.22 -16.01 10.51
N LEU A 59 2.78 -15.36 11.60
CA LEU A 59 1.56 -14.56 11.63
C LEU A 59 1.61 -13.44 10.59
N LEU A 60 2.72 -12.68 10.53
CA LEU A 60 2.90 -11.61 9.54
C LEU A 60 2.75 -12.13 8.10
N ASN A 61 3.33 -13.29 7.80
CA ASN A 61 3.21 -13.92 6.49
C ASN A 61 1.78 -14.43 6.22
N SER A 62 1.09 -14.96 7.24
CA SER A 62 -0.33 -15.34 7.13
C SER A 62 -1.23 -14.15 6.81
N LEU A 63 -0.92 -12.95 7.36
CA LEU A 63 -1.66 -11.73 7.07
C LEU A 63 -1.57 -11.30 5.60
N LEU A 64 -0.55 -11.74 4.86
CA LEU A 64 -0.42 -11.45 3.42
C LEU A 64 -1.53 -12.11 2.59
N GLY A 65 -2.04 -13.25 3.06
CA GLY A 65 -3.12 -13.99 2.42
C GLY A 65 -4.52 -13.60 2.90
N LEU A 66 -4.66 -12.58 3.75
CA LEU A 66 -5.96 -12.19 4.27
C LEU A 66 -6.89 -11.74 3.14
N PRO A 67 -8.11 -12.35 3.04
CA PRO A 67 -9.13 -11.87 2.13
C PRO A 67 -9.49 -10.42 2.48
N SER A 68 -9.39 -9.52 1.52
CA SER A 68 -9.59 -8.09 1.79
C SER A 68 -11.02 -7.75 2.21
N VAL A 69 -11.99 -8.53 1.75
CA VAL A 69 -13.39 -8.46 2.15
C VAL A 69 -13.53 -8.63 3.67
N ILE A 70 -12.80 -9.57 4.28
CA ILE A 70 -12.83 -9.80 5.73
C ILE A 70 -12.25 -8.58 6.46
N VAL A 71 -11.16 -8.01 5.97
CA VAL A 71 -10.58 -6.80 6.57
C VAL A 71 -11.55 -5.62 6.48
N GLY A 72 -12.22 -5.44 5.34
CA GLY A 72 -13.29 -4.46 5.19
C GLY A 72 -14.42 -4.65 6.19
N LEU A 73 -14.88 -5.90 6.38
CA LEU A 73 -15.93 -6.23 7.34
C LEU A 73 -15.49 -5.96 8.79
N LEU A 74 -14.26 -6.31 9.16
CA LEU A 74 -13.73 -6.00 10.50
C LEU A 74 -13.71 -4.49 10.75
N VAL A 75 -13.22 -3.71 9.79
CA VAL A 75 -13.23 -2.24 9.90
C VAL A 75 -14.65 -1.69 9.96
N TYR A 76 -15.58 -2.23 9.18
CA TYR A 76 -16.99 -1.88 9.25
C TYR A 76 -17.56 -2.14 10.65
N LEU A 77 -17.33 -3.32 11.22
CA LEU A 77 -17.84 -3.67 12.56
C LEU A 77 -17.21 -2.80 13.65
N LEU A 78 -15.93 -2.42 13.51
CA LEU A 78 -15.25 -1.53 14.44
C LEU A 78 -15.82 -0.11 14.42
N LEU A 79 -16.10 0.42 13.23
CA LEU A 79 -16.56 1.81 13.01
C LEU A 79 -18.09 1.96 12.94
N SER A 80 -18.83 0.86 12.94
CA SER A 80 -20.29 0.87 13.02
C SER A 80 -20.74 1.49 14.35
N ARG A 81 -21.95 2.06 14.39
CA ARG A 81 -22.48 2.74 15.59
C ARG A 81 -22.46 1.86 16.85
N SER A 82 -22.62 0.55 16.70
CA SER A 82 -22.58 -0.42 17.81
C SER A 82 -21.16 -0.97 18.07
N GLY A 83 -20.18 -0.55 17.28
CA GLY A 83 -18.78 -0.95 17.38
C GLY A 83 -17.99 -0.10 18.38
N PRO A 84 -16.82 -0.58 18.82
CA PRO A 84 -15.99 0.09 19.83
C PRO A 84 -15.49 1.48 19.39
N LEU A 85 -15.40 1.74 18.07
CA LEU A 85 -15.00 3.02 17.50
C LEU A 85 -16.17 3.74 16.81
N GLY A 86 -17.40 3.33 17.10
CA GLY A 86 -18.62 3.85 16.47
C GLY A 86 -18.90 5.33 16.73
N GLU A 87 -18.48 5.84 17.88
CA GLU A 87 -18.66 7.26 18.24
C GLU A 87 -17.90 8.22 17.32
N LEU A 88 -16.85 7.73 16.63
CA LEU A 88 -16.10 8.54 15.68
C LEU A 88 -16.88 8.86 14.40
N GLY A 89 -17.94 8.10 14.09
CA GLY A 89 -18.79 8.36 12.91
C GLY A 89 -18.05 8.28 11.57
N LEU A 90 -16.94 7.54 11.49
CA LEU A 90 -16.06 7.50 10.31
C LEU A 90 -16.51 6.51 9.23
N LEU A 91 -17.55 5.73 9.44
CA LEU A 91 -18.02 4.76 8.46
C LEU A 91 -18.44 5.46 7.15
N PHE A 92 -18.13 4.86 5.99
CA PHE A 92 -18.37 5.43 4.66
C PHE A 92 -17.63 6.73 4.39
N SER A 93 -16.40 6.84 4.89
CA SER A 93 -15.53 7.99 4.69
C SER A 93 -14.14 7.58 4.17
N VAL A 94 -13.44 8.56 3.57
CA VAL A 94 -12.04 8.39 3.13
C VAL A 94 -11.12 7.92 4.26
N PRO A 95 -11.17 8.46 5.50
CA PRO A 95 -10.42 7.93 6.63
C PRO A 95 -10.63 6.43 6.92
N ALA A 96 -11.87 5.95 6.85
CA ALA A 96 -12.16 4.53 7.06
C ALA A 96 -11.54 3.64 5.96
N MET A 97 -11.60 4.11 4.71
CA MET A 97 -10.95 3.43 3.58
C MET A 97 -9.43 3.37 3.76
N VAL A 98 -8.83 4.47 4.21
CA VAL A 98 -7.38 4.56 4.49
C VAL A 98 -6.99 3.61 5.61
N LEU A 99 -7.78 3.52 6.69
CA LEU A 99 -7.53 2.58 7.78
C LEU A 99 -7.56 1.12 7.28
N ALA A 100 -8.60 0.75 6.52
CA ALA A 100 -8.75 -0.60 5.99
C ALA A 100 -7.60 -1.00 5.06
N GLN A 101 -7.21 -0.10 4.15
CA GLN A 101 -6.06 -0.35 3.29
C GLN A 101 -4.74 -0.38 4.07
N THR A 102 -4.56 0.46 5.09
CA THR A 102 -3.35 0.45 5.93
C THR A 102 -3.18 -0.91 6.63
N ILE A 103 -4.27 -1.51 7.12
CA ILE A 103 -4.24 -2.85 7.73
C ILE A 103 -3.78 -3.91 6.72
N LEU A 104 -4.11 -3.76 5.43
CA LEU A 104 -3.68 -4.66 4.35
C LEU A 104 -2.24 -4.40 3.88
N THR A 105 -1.84 -3.14 3.75
CA THR A 105 -0.52 -2.76 3.20
C THR A 105 0.60 -2.92 4.21
N THR A 106 0.34 -2.67 5.50
CA THR A 106 1.35 -2.75 6.57
C THR A 106 2.04 -4.13 6.66
N PRO A 107 1.31 -5.27 6.75
CA PRO A 107 1.97 -6.58 6.86
C PRO A 107 2.78 -6.92 5.60
N LEU A 108 2.29 -6.51 4.41
CA LEU A 108 3.00 -6.67 3.15
C LEU A 108 4.32 -5.89 3.14
N ILE A 109 4.27 -4.61 3.47
CA ILE A 109 5.46 -3.75 3.55
C ILE A 109 6.43 -4.31 4.58
N ALA A 110 5.96 -4.66 5.77
CA ALA A 110 6.80 -5.22 6.83
C ALA A 110 7.47 -6.54 6.42
N ALA A 111 6.75 -7.44 5.74
CA ALA A 111 7.31 -8.71 5.28
C ALA A 111 8.42 -8.50 4.24
N VAL A 112 8.21 -7.62 3.25
CA VAL A 112 9.22 -7.29 2.24
C VAL A 112 10.42 -6.58 2.87
N THR A 113 10.19 -5.60 3.75
CA THR A 113 11.25 -4.92 4.50
C THR A 113 12.08 -5.89 5.32
N ARG A 114 11.44 -6.83 6.02
CA ARG A 114 12.14 -7.83 6.82
C ARG A 114 13.08 -8.68 5.96
N GLN A 115 12.67 -9.08 4.75
CA GLN A 115 13.52 -9.87 3.85
C GLN A 115 14.77 -9.07 3.42
N ILE A 116 14.58 -7.83 2.98
CA ILE A 116 15.66 -6.93 2.54
C ILE A 116 16.63 -6.64 3.70
N VAL A 117 16.11 -6.26 4.86
CA VAL A 117 16.92 -5.89 6.02
C VAL A 117 17.62 -7.11 6.63
N ALA A 118 17.00 -8.30 6.59
CA ALA A 118 17.65 -9.52 7.08
C ALA A 118 18.89 -9.89 6.26
N GLU A 119 18.88 -9.62 4.95
CA GLU A 119 20.06 -9.81 4.10
C GLU A 119 21.18 -8.84 4.46
N SER A 120 20.90 -7.54 4.58
CA SER A 120 21.92 -6.56 5.03
C SER A 120 22.39 -6.84 6.46
N TRP A 121 21.50 -7.30 7.34
CA TRP A 121 21.87 -7.70 8.70
C TRP A 121 22.83 -8.90 8.73
N ARG A 122 22.68 -9.86 7.81
CA ARG A 122 23.62 -10.98 7.68
C ARG A 122 25.02 -10.53 7.29
N LEU A 123 25.14 -9.48 6.49
CA LEU A 123 26.42 -8.93 6.01
C LEU A 123 27.07 -7.99 7.03
N HIS A 124 26.30 -7.10 7.64
CA HIS A 124 26.81 -6.01 8.49
C HIS A 124 26.59 -6.22 10.00
N GLY A 125 25.84 -7.26 10.39
CA GLY A 125 25.37 -7.43 11.76
C GLY A 125 26.46 -7.61 12.81
N ASP A 126 27.59 -8.24 12.46
CA ASP A 126 28.73 -8.40 13.37
C ASP A 126 29.46 -7.08 13.61
N THR A 127 29.67 -6.30 12.56
CA THR A 127 30.24 -4.94 12.64
C THR A 127 29.34 -4.01 13.44
N LEU A 128 28.04 -4.03 13.21
CA LEU A 128 27.09 -3.21 13.97
C LEU A 128 27.03 -3.63 15.45
N ARG A 129 27.27 -4.91 15.76
CA ARG A 129 27.39 -5.42 17.14
C ARG A 129 28.71 -4.99 17.79
N SER A 130 29.83 -5.01 17.09
CA SER A 130 31.13 -4.60 17.63
C SER A 130 31.19 -3.11 17.97
N LEU A 131 30.48 -2.28 17.20
CA LEU A 131 30.29 -0.85 17.48
C LEU A 131 29.37 -0.57 18.68
N ARG A 132 28.83 -1.60 19.35
CA ARG A 132 27.93 -1.51 20.51
C ARG A 132 26.71 -0.61 20.27
N LEU A 133 26.25 -0.52 19.01
CA LEU A 133 25.08 0.26 18.66
C LEU A 133 23.82 -0.33 19.29
N GLY A 134 22.97 0.55 19.82
CA GLY A 134 21.68 0.15 20.36
C GLY A 134 20.77 -0.46 19.30
N ALA A 135 19.81 -1.28 19.72
CA ALA A 135 18.79 -1.90 18.87
C ALA A 135 18.16 -0.94 17.84
N LEU A 136 17.65 0.19 18.32
CA LEU A 136 17.00 1.19 17.47
C LEU A 136 17.97 1.88 16.52
N GLN A 137 19.23 2.09 16.93
CA GLN A 137 20.27 2.67 16.08
C GLN A 137 20.62 1.73 14.93
N ARG A 138 20.75 0.42 15.20
CA ARG A 138 20.99 -0.60 14.17
C ARG A 138 19.84 -0.66 13.16
N VAL A 139 18.59 -0.64 13.62
CA VAL A 139 17.41 -0.59 12.76
C VAL A 139 17.42 0.66 11.87
N ARG A 140 17.65 1.84 12.45
CA ARG A 140 17.71 3.10 11.69
C ARG A 140 18.82 3.11 10.65
N TRP A 141 20.00 2.60 11.01
CA TRP A 141 21.13 2.51 10.09
C TRP A 141 20.82 1.58 8.92
N LEU A 142 20.28 0.39 9.18
CA LEU A 142 19.93 -0.56 8.12
C LEU A 142 18.83 -0.05 7.20
N LEU A 143 17.82 0.66 7.75
CA LEU A 143 16.79 1.29 6.92
C LEU A 143 17.39 2.36 6.00
N TRP A 144 18.41 3.09 6.47
CA TRP A 144 19.11 4.07 5.67
C TRP A 144 19.99 3.42 4.59
N ASP A 145 20.74 2.38 4.95
CA ASP A 145 21.57 1.58 4.06
C ASP A 145 20.73 0.96 2.93
N CYS A 146 19.64 0.31 3.30
CA CYS A 146 18.73 -0.37 2.38
C CYS A 146 17.73 0.55 1.67
N ARG A 147 17.78 1.87 1.83
CA ARG A 147 16.73 2.81 1.35
C ARG A 147 16.35 2.64 -0.13
N HIS A 148 17.31 2.34 -0.99
CA HIS A 148 17.07 2.13 -2.42
C HIS A 148 16.39 0.79 -2.69
N ALA A 149 16.76 -0.27 -1.96
CA ALA A 149 16.10 -1.56 -2.03
C ALA A 149 14.67 -1.50 -1.46
N LEU A 150 14.45 -0.69 -0.42
CA LEU A 150 13.15 -0.51 0.24
C LEU A 150 12.09 0.16 -0.66
N VAL A 151 12.49 0.75 -1.78
CA VAL A 151 11.55 1.18 -2.84
C VAL A 151 10.66 0.01 -3.29
N VAL A 152 11.18 -1.22 -3.30
CA VAL A 152 10.39 -2.43 -3.62
C VAL A 152 9.24 -2.62 -2.62
N ALA A 153 9.47 -2.37 -1.33
CA ALA A 153 8.43 -2.48 -0.30
C ALA A 153 7.34 -1.43 -0.51
N ALA A 154 7.72 -0.19 -0.85
CA ALA A 154 6.77 0.88 -1.18
C ALA A 154 5.92 0.55 -2.42
N LEU A 155 6.55 0.02 -3.48
CA LEU A 155 5.86 -0.41 -4.69
C LEU A 155 4.91 -1.59 -4.44
N ALA A 156 5.33 -2.57 -3.64
CA ALA A 156 4.47 -3.68 -3.25
C ALA A 156 3.23 -3.18 -2.48
N GLY A 157 3.43 -2.27 -1.53
CA GLY A 157 2.34 -1.61 -0.81
C GLY A 157 1.40 -0.83 -1.73
N PHE A 158 1.96 -0.06 -2.66
CA PHE A 158 1.18 0.71 -3.63
C PHE A 158 0.38 -0.19 -4.57
N GLY A 159 1.00 -1.22 -5.15
CA GLY A 159 0.32 -2.21 -5.99
C GLY A 159 -0.83 -2.90 -5.25
N ARG A 160 -0.64 -3.19 -3.95
CA ARG A 160 -1.69 -3.77 -3.10
C ARG A 160 -2.84 -2.80 -2.84
N ALA A 161 -2.55 -1.53 -2.58
CA ALA A 161 -3.56 -0.51 -2.30
C ALA A 161 -4.37 -0.12 -3.55
N VAL A 162 -3.70 0.15 -4.66
CA VAL A 162 -4.33 0.60 -5.91
C VAL A 162 -5.21 -0.47 -6.55
N SER A 163 -4.93 -1.74 -6.26
CA SER A 163 -5.72 -2.89 -6.72
C SER A 163 -6.84 -3.29 -5.74
N GLU A 164 -6.99 -2.60 -4.61
CA GLU A 164 -7.98 -2.97 -3.61
C GLU A 164 -9.38 -2.53 -4.02
N VAL A 165 -10.32 -3.48 -3.98
CA VAL A 165 -11.75 -3.27 -4.28
C VAL A 165 -12.58 -3.56 -3.04
N GLY A 166 -12.47 -4.77 -2.48
CA GLY A 166 -13.39 -5.29 -1.47
C GLY A 166 -13.37 -4.51 -0.16
N ALA A 167 -12.18 -4.28 0.42
CA ALA A 167 -12.07 -3.58 1.70
C ALA A 167 -12.58 -2.13 1.60
N VAL A 168 -12.24 -1.47 0.50
CA VAL A 168 -12.61 -0.08 0.23
C VAL A 168 -14.10 0.06 -0.09
N MET A 169 -14.68 -0.90 -0.82
CA MET A 169 -16.12 -0.96 -1.09
C MET A 169 -16.93 -1.05 0.21
N ILE A 170 -16.52 -1.92 1.14
CA ILE A 170 -17.23 -2.14 2.42
C ILE A 170 -17.05 -0.96 3.38
N ALA A 171 -15.82 -0.47 3.54
CA ALA A 171 -15.53 0.62 4.47
C ALA A 171 -16.03 1.99 3.94
N GLY A 172 -15.97 2.20 2.63
CA GLY A 172 -16.28 3.47 1.97
C GLY A 172 -17.68 3.58 1.38
N GLY A 173 -18.35 2.47 1.05
CA GLY A 173 -19.72 2.46 0.52
C GLY A 173 -19.88 2.90 -0.94
N ASN A 174 -18.78 3.22 -1.64
CA ASN A 174 -18.77 3.63 -3.06
C ASN A 174 -19.70 4.81 -3.41
N ILE A 175 -19.71 5.82 -2.54
CA ILE A 175 -20.58 6.99 -2.64
C ILE A 175 -20.03 7.95 -3.70
N GLU A 176 -20.88 8.29 -4.66
CA GLU A 176 -20.54 9.21 -5.74
C GLU A 176 -20.18 10.60 -5.22
N GLY A 177 -19.08 11.17 -5.72
CA GLY A 177 -18.59 12.49 -5.29
C GLY A 177 -17.92 12.53 -3.91
N TYR A 178 -17.81 11.39 -3.20
CA TYR A 178 -17.19 11.35 -1.87
C TYR A 178 -16.17 10.22 -1.69
N THR A 179 -16.56 8.96 -1.89
CA THR A 179 -15.74 7.78 -1.56
C THR A 179 -15.53 6.82 -2.73
N ARG A 180 -16.06 7.14 -3.90
CA ARG A 180 -15.90 6.33 -5.12
C ARG A 180 -14.44 6.34 -5.60
N THR A 181 -13.82 5.17 -5.66
CA THR A 181 -12.49 4.96 -6.25
C THR A 181 -12.58 4.37 -7.66
N MET A 182 -11.48 4.40 -8.41
CA MET A 182 -11.38 3.82 -9.75
C MET A 182 -11.78 2.35 -9.72
N THR A 183 -11.25 1.58 -8.76
CA THR A 183 -11.54 0.15 -8.60
C THR A 183 -13.01 -0.15 -8.29
N THR A 184 -13.64 0.62 -7.41
CA THR A 184 -15.07 0.43 -7.06
C THR A 184 -15.99 0.91 -8.18
N ALA A 185 -15.62 1.99 -8.88
CA ALA A 185 -16.33 2.49 -10.05
C ALA A 185 -16.28 1.47 -11.21
N ILE A 186 -15.09 0.95 -11.54
CA ILE A 186 -14.94 -0.09 -12.57
C ILE A 186 -15.85 -1.29 -12.28
N ALA A 187 -15.83 -1.79 -11.04
CA ALA A 187 -16.68 -2.90 -10.63
C ALA A 187 -18.17 -2.58 -10.78
N LEU A 188 -18.62 -1.42 -10.28
CA LEU A 188 -20.03 -1.01 -10.35
C LEU A 188 -20.52 -0.80 -11.79
N GLU A 189 -19.76 -0.06 -12.60
CA GLU A 189 -20.16 0.27 -13.98
C GLU A 189 -20.15 -0.98 -14.88
N THR A 190 -19.21 -1.90 -14.66
CA THR A 190 -19.24 -3.21 -15.30
C THR A 190 -20.51 -3.99 -14.94
N SER A 191 -20.93 -3.99 -13.67
CA SER A 191 -22.16 -4.66 -13.23
C SER A 191 -23.44 -4.01 -13.76
N LYS A 192 -23.42 -2.70 -14.06
CA LYS A 192 -24.54 -1.99 -14.70
C LYS A 192 -24.59 -2.18 -16.22
N GLY A 193 -23.52 -2.68 -16.84
CA GLY A 193 -23.37 -2.78 -18.29
C GLY A 193 -22.83 -1.52 -18.96
N ASP A 194 -22.45 -0.49 -18.21
CA ASP A 194 -21.78 0.72 -18.72
C ASP A 194 -20.28 0.48 -18.88
N LEU A 195 -19.94 -0.28 -19.93
CA LEU A 195 -18.56 -0.62 -20.25
C LEU A 195 -17.69 0.57 -20.69
N PRO A 196 -18.19 1.61 -21.39
CA PRO A 196 -17.39 2.76 -21.76
C PRO A 196 -16.68 3.45 -20.58
N LEU A 197 -17.41 3.74 -19.50
CA LEU A 197 -16.82 4.40 -18.32
C LEU A 197 -15.86 3.47 -17.58
N ALA A 198 -16.23 2.20 -17.42
CA ALA A 198 -15.37 1.19 -16.80
C ALA A 198 -14.03 1.03 -17.55
N LEU A 199 -14.06 0.98 -18.88
CA LEU A 199 -12.85 0.88 -19.71
C LEU A 199 -12.00 2.15 -19.64
N ALA A 200 -12.62 3.33 -19.61
CA ALA A 200 -11.90 4.59 -19.48
C ALA A 200 -11.14 4.68 -18.16
N LEU A 201 -11.81 4.39 -17.04
CA LEU A 201 -11.19 4.35 -15.71
C LEU A 201 -10.13 3.24 -15.60
N GLY A 202 -10.38 2.08 -16.20
CA GLY A 202 -9.42 0.98 -16.27
C GLY A 202 -8.14 1.34 -17.03
N ALA A 203 -8.27 2.05 -18.15
CA ALA A 203 -7.13 2.56 -18.91
C ALA A 203 -6.31 3.56 -18.09
N VAL A 204 -6.96 4.52 -17.42
CA VAL A 204 -6.28 5.48 -16.52
C VAL A 204 -5.55 4.77 -15.39
N LEU A 205 -6.21 3.82 -14.74
CA LEU A 205 -5.61 3.03 -13.65
C LEU A 205 -4.39 2.26 -14.13
N MET A 206 -4.46 1.62 -15.30
CA MET A 206 -3.32 0.90 -15.89
C MET A 206 -2.17 1.83 -16.25
N THR A 207 -2.45 2.97 -16.91
CA THR A 207 -1.42 3.97 -17.23
C THR A 207 -0.74 4.48 -15.96
N LEU A 208 -1.50 4.75 -14.90
CA LEU A 208 -0.96 5.18 -13.61
C LEU A 208 -0.05 4.11 -12.99
N VAL A 209 -0.51 2.85 -12.92
CA VAL A 209 0.26 1.76 -12.32
C VAL A 209 1.54 1.49 -13.10
N LEU A 210 1.46 1.44 -14.43
CA LEU A 210 2.63 1.26 -15.30
C LEU A 210 3.60 2.44 -15.18
N GLY A 211 3.09 3.67 -15.14
CA GLY A 211 3.89 4.88 -14.97
C GLY A 211 4.65 4.90 -13.64
N VAL A 212 3.99 4.58 -12.53
CA VAL A 212 4.62 4.50 -11.20
C VAL A 212 5.69 3.40 -11.17
N ASN A 213 5.39 2.21 -11.71
CA ASN A 213 6.34 1.11 -11.76
C ASN A 213 7.55 1.42 -12.64
N ALA A 214 7.34 2.04 -13.81
CA ALA A 214 8.41 2.46 -14.71
C ALA A 214 9.29 3.54 -14.07
N ALA A 215 8.69 4.58 -13.49
CA ALA A 215 9.43 5.62 -12.78
C ALA A 215 10.29 5.04 -11.66
N ALA A 216 9.75 4.10 -10.88
CA ALA A 216 10.51 3.47 -9.81
C ALA A 216 11.57 2.47 -10.31
N ALA A 217 11.36 1.83 -11.47
CA ALA A 217 12.41 1.04 -12.14
C ALA A 217 13.57 1.93 -12.59
N LEU A 218 13.27 3.07 -13.24
CA LEU A 218 14.27 4.05 -13.65
C LEU A 218 15.02 4.62 -12.44
N LEU A 219 14.33 5.03 -11.37
CA LEU A 219 14.97 5.54 -10.15
C LEU A 219 15.93 4.51 -9.54
N ARG A 220 15.56 3.22 -9.54
CA ARG A 220 16.44 2.14 -9.07
C ARG A 220 17.66 1.96 -9.96
N GLN A 221 17.48 1.99 -11.29
CA GLN A 221 18.60 1.90 -12.24
C GLN A 221 19.55 3.08 -12.10
N TYR A 222 19.03 4.31 -11.99
CA TYR A 222 19.84 5.50 -11.74
C TYR A 222 20.57 5.43 -10.39
N ALA A 223 19.92 4.94 -9.33
CA ALA A 223 20.56 4.76 -8.04
C ALA A 223 21.67 3.70 -8.10
N ALA A 224 21.43 2.57 -8.79
CA ALA A 224 22.45 1.55 -9.01
C ALA A 224 23.64 2.12 -9.79
N ALA A 225 23.40 2.80 -10.91
CA ALA A 225 24.44 3.41 -11.73
C ALA A 225 25.27 4.50 -11.01
N ARG A 226 24.68 5.19 -10.02
CA ARG A 226 25.39 6.21 -9.21
C ARG A 226 26.07 5.68 -7.95
N TYR A 227 25.61 4.54 -7.42
CA TYR A 227 26.06 4.01 -6.12
C TYR A 227 26.70 2.61 -6.19
N GLY A 228 26.84 2.00 -7.37
CA GLY A 228 27.72 0.85 -7.62
C GLY A 228 28.03 0.76 -9.13
N GLU A 229 29.24 1.05 -9.59
CA GLU A 229 30.45 0.27 -9.31
C GLU A 229 31.50 1.02 -8.45
N GLY A 230 31.85 0.41 -7.31
CA GLY A 230 32.92 0.93 -6.44
C GLY A 230 33.02 0.23 -5.08
N ALA A 231 33.05 -1.12 -5.06
CA ALA A 231 33.72 -1.98 -4.06
C ALA A 231 33.32 -3.45 -4.29
#